data_AF-M7WJQ6-F1
#
_entry.id   AF-M7WJQ6-F1
#
_cell.length_a   1.000
_cell.length_b   1.000
_cell.length_c   1.000
_cell.angle_alpha   90.00
_cell.angle_beta   90.00
_cell.angle_gamma   90.00
#
_symmetry.space_group_name_H-M   'P 1'
#
loop_
_entity.id
_entity.type
_entity.pdbx_description
1 polymer ?
#
loop_
_entity_poly.entity_id
_entity_poly.type
_entity_poly.pdbx_seq_one_letter_code
_entity_poly.pdbx_strand_id
1 'polypeptide(L)'
;MTPQHIIESSKLYFKIEGKKRITLLPLLSELDIWNQMDVWNNMFTKLCCIDKELIYKEVYGLDLPSRWNLFNKEQQDRFRDEETQRIKISMKSLLETMHIVQVSDRTIKKFVGYSLSQFRFDEKIRKEIEEIALSSCNIITESIESNKERALSKMRELYNAVYLTEE
;
A
#
# COMPACT_ATOMS: atom_id res chain seq x y z
N MET A 1 -16.16 12.75 -7.27
CA MET A 1 -14.77 12.87 -6.76
C MET A 1 -14.34 11.47 -6.30
N THR A 2 -13.25 10.91 -6.83
CA THR A 2 -12.79 9.55 -6.46
C THR A 2 -11.82 9.60 -5.28
N PRO A 3 -11.66 8.51 -4.49
CA PRO A 3 -10.66 8.45 -3.42
C PRO A 3 -9.22 8.75 -3.90
N GLN A 4 -8.89 8.31 -5.12
CA GLN A 4 -7.61 8.65 -5.76
C GLN A 4 -7.48 10.16 -5.98
N HIS A 5 -8.52 10.81 -6.50
CA HIS A 5 -8.50 12.25 -6.74
C HIS A 5 -8.36 13.05 -5.43
N ILE A 6 -8.91 12.54 -4.32
CA ILE A 6 -8.74 13.11 -2.99
C ILE A 6 -7.27 13.03 -2.56
N ILE A 7 -6.63 11.86 -2.71
CA ILE A 7 -5.20 11.67 -2.41
C ILE A 7 -4.34 12.59 -3.28
N GLU A 8 -4.56 12.63 -4.59
CA GLU A 8 -3.81 13.48 -5.51
C GLU A 8 -3.97 14.97 -5.17
N SER A 9 -5.20 15.40 -4.92
CA SER A 9 -5.49 16.77 -4.50
C SER A 9 -4.81 17.12 -3.18
N SER A 10 -4.79 16.20 -2.22
CA SER A 10 -4.14 16.43 -0.92
C SER A 10 -2.63 16.62 -0.98
N LYS A 11 -1.98 16.20 -2.09
CA LYS A 11 -0.55 16.46 -2.37
C LYS A 11 -0.33 17.88 -2.90
N LEU A 12 -1.31 18.44 -3.60
CA LEU A 12 -1.25 19.76 -4.22
C LEU A 12 -1.71 20.87 -3.27
N TYR A 13 -2.76 20.59 -2.50
CA TYR A 13 -3.37 21.54 -1.59
C TYR A 13 -2.88 21.35 -0.16
N PHE A 14 -2.73 22.47 0.54
CA PHE A 14 -2.30 22.50 1.93
C PHE A 14 -3.06 23.60 2.67
N LYS A 15 -3.30 23.38 3.96
CA LYS A 15 -3.84 24.41 4.84
C LYS A 15 -2.69 25.21 5.44
N ILE A 16 -2.82 26.52 5.51
CA ILE A 16 -1.92 27.37 6.29
C ILE A 16 -2.66 27.73 7.58
N GLU A 17 -2.11 27.33 8.72
CA GLU A 17 -2.56 27.80 10.04
C GLU A 17 -1.40 28.55 10.70
N GLY A 18 -1.60 29.84 10.95
CA GLY A 18 -0.51 30.74 11.36
C GLY A 18 0.60 30.79 10.32
N LYS A 19 1.82 30.37 10.70
CA LYS A 19 3.00 30.26 9.82
C LYS A 19 3.35 28.82 9.43
N LYS A 20 2.48 27.84 9.71
CA LYS A 20 2.75 26.42 9.45
C LYS A 20 1.94 25.91 8.25
N ARG A 21 2.60 25.16 7.39
CA ARG A 21 1.98 24.41 6.29
C ARG A 21 1.52 23.05 6.82
N ILE A 22 0.23 22.76 6.68
CA ILE A 22 -0.40 21.52 7.10
C ILE A 22 -0.85 20.76 5.84
N THR A 23 -0.32 19.56 5.65
CA THR A 23 -0.74 18.63 4.62
C THR A 23 -2.17 18.16 4.89
N LEU A 24 -3.00 18.05 3.85
CA LEU A 24 -4.41 17.72 4.04
C LEU A 24 -4.67 16.22 4.23
N LEU A 25 -3.78 15.36 3.71
CA LEU A 25 -3.98 13.91 3.71
C LEU A 25 -4.15 13.29 5.12
N PRO A 26 -3.34 13.67 6.13
CA PRO A 26 -3.55 13.17 7.50
C PRO A 26 -4.89 13.59 8.12
N LEU A 27 -5.49 14.70 7.67
CA LEU A 27 -6.80 15.16 8.17
C LEU A 27 -7.95 14.27 7.69
N LEU A 28 -7.68 13.35 6.76
CA LEU A 28 -8.65 12.44 6.18
C LEU A 28 -8.54 11.03 6.77
N SER A 29 -7.66 10.78 7.75
CA SER A 29 -7.36 9.43 8.25
C SER A 29 -8.55 8.68 8.86
N GLU A 30 -9.58 9.39 9.32
CA GLU A 30 -10.73 8.80 10.01
C GLU A 30 -11.86 8.35 9.06
N LEU A 31 -11.70 8.51 7.75
CA LEU A 31 -12.76 8.13 6.81
C LEU A 31 -12.81 6.61 6.59
N ASP A 32 -13.96 6.01 6.86
CA ASP A 32 -14.22 4.57 6.67
C ASP A 32 -13.94 4.06 5.24
N ILE A 33 -14.03 4.95 4.25
CA ILE A 33 -13.76 4.64 2.84
C ILE A 33 -12.36 4.06 2.64
N TRP A 34 -11.37 4.44 3.47
CA TRP A 34 -10.01 3.93 3.38
C TRP A 34 -9.89 2.47 3.80
N ASN A 35 -10.88 1.90 4.50
CA ASN A 35 -10.90 0.48 4.83
C ASN A 35 -11.59 -0.38 3.76
N GLN A 36 -12.11 0.21 2.68
CA GLN A 36 -12.69 -0.52 1.56
C GLN A 36 -11.59 -1.03 0.62
N MET A 37 -11.50 -2.34 0.40
CA MET A 37 -10.45 -2.92 -0.44
C MET A 37 -10.50 -2.44 -1.89
N ASP A 38 -11.70 -2.25 -2.43
CA ASP A 38 -11.89 -1.86 -3.83
C ASP A 38 -11.22 -0.52 -4.12
N VAL A 39 -11.12 0.36 -3.13
CA VAL A 39 -10.42 1.64 -3.23
C VAL A 39 -8.95 1.44 -3.59
N TRP A 40 -8.26 0.57 -2.85
CA TRP A 40 -6.84 0.29 -3.05
C TRP A 40 -6.57 -0.58 -4.27
N ASN A 41 -7.42 -1.60 -4.50
CA ASN A 41 -7.30 -2.48 -5.65
C ASN A 41 -7.50 -1.72 -6.97
N ASN A 42 -8.47 -0.80 -7.01
CA ASN A 42 -8.71 0.04 -8.20
C ASN A 42 -7.54 1.00 -8.44
N MET A 43 -7.00 1.63 -7.39
CA MET A 43 -5.82 2.49 -7.53
C MET A 43 -4.60 1.71 -8.02
N PHE A 44 -4.34 0.54 -7.43
CA PHE A 44 -3.22 -0.31 -7.81
C PHE A 44 -3.34 -0.81 -9.25
N THR A 45 -4.52 -1.32 -9.64
CA THR A 45 -4.76 -1.79 -11.01
C THR A 45 -4.53 -0.66 -12.02
N LYS A 46 -5.02 0.54 -11.72
CA LYS A 46 -4.82 1.71 -12.59
C LYS A 46 -3.35 2.09 -12.70
N LEU A 47 -2.60 2.09 -11.59
CA LEU A 47 -1.16 2.33 -11.61
C LEU A 47 -0.43 1.28 -12.46
N CYS A 48 -0.79 0.00 -12.32
CA CYS A 48 -0.20 -1.06 -13.14
C CYS A 48 -0.50 -0.88 -14.64
N CYS A 49 -1.69 -0.42 -15.02
CA CYS A 49 -2.00 -0.10 -16.41
C CYS A 49 -1.11 1.04 -16.94
N ILE A 50 -0.97 2.12 -16.17
CA ILE A 50 -0.09 3.27 -16.52
C ILE A 50 1.37 2.81 -16.62
N ASP A 51 1.83 1.99 -15.68
CA ASP A 51 3.20 1.48 -15.68
C ASP A 51 3.45 0.61 -16.93
N LYS A 52 2.49 -0.23 -17.33
CA LYS A 52 2.61 -1.01 -18.58
C LYS A 52 2.69 -0.12 -19.82
N GLU A 53 1.89 0.94 -19.89
CA GLU A 53 2.00 1.92 -20.98
C GLU A 53 3.40 2.56 -21.04
N LEU A 54 3.99 2.86 -19.89
CA LEU A 54 5.33 3.45 -19.81
C LEU A 54 6.47 2.48 -20.17
N ILE A 55 6.36 1.23 -19.76
CA ILE A 55 7.35 0.17 -20.01
C ILE A 55 7.33 -0.22 -21.49
N TYR A 56 6.14 -0.55 -22.01
CA TYR A 56 5.99 -1.11 -23.34
C TYR A 56 5.87 -0.03 -24.42
N LYS A 57 5.56 1.22 -24.06
CA LYS A 57 5.46 2.37 -24.96
C LYS A 57 4.62 2.04 -26.20
N GLU A 58 5.20 2.22 -27.39
CA GLU A 58 4.55 1.96 -28.67
C GLU A 58 4.11 0.50 -28.84
N VAL A 59 4.75 -0.45 -28.15
CA VAL A 59 4.36 -1.87 -28.18
C VAL A 59 3.06 -2.12 -27.41
N TYR A 60 2.75 -1.29 -26.42
CA TYR A 60 1.54 -1.48 -25.59
C TYR A 60 0.26 -1.45 -26.43
N GLY A 61 0.19 -0.55 -27.42
CA GLY A 61 -0.95 -0.42 -28.33
C GLY A 61 -1.03 -1.47 -29.44
N LEU A 62 -0.07 -2.40 -29.53
CA LEU A 62 0.11 -3.32 -30.66
C LEU A 62 -0.16 -4.78 -30.30
N ASP A 63 -1.06 -5.02 -29.33
CA ASP A 63 -1.39 -6.35 -28.79
C ASP A 63 -0.19 -7.07 -28.18
N LEU A 64 0.20 -6.62 -26.98
CA LEU A 64 1.36 -7.11 -26.25
C LEU A 64 1.45 -8.65 -26.12
N PRO A 65 0.37 -9.40 -25.83
CA PRO A 65 0.42 -10.86 -25.74
C PRO A 65 0.92 -11.56 -27.01
N SER A 66 0.51 -11.11 -28.20
CA SER A 66 0.97 -11.73 -29.45
C SER A 66 2.40 -11.35 -29.79
N ARG A 67 2.84 -10.14 -29.42
CA ARG A 67 4.21 -9.66 -29.64
C ARG A 67 5.22 -10.20 -28.64
N TRP A 68 4.80 -10.64 -27.45
CA TRP A 68 5.71 -11.14 -26.42
C TRP A 68 6.63 -12.25 -26.95
N ASN A 69 6.08 -13.17 -27.72
CA ASN A 69 6.83 -14.30 -28.29
C ASN A 69 7.76 -13.91 -29.44
N LEU A 70 7.63 -12.69 -29.97
CA LEU A 70 8.52 -12.14 -31.01
C LEU A 70 9.76 -11.47 -30.41
N PHE A 71 9.73 -11.16 -29.10
CA PHE A 71 10.88 -10.61 -28.40
C PHE A 71 11.92 -11.69 -28.13
N ASN A 72 13.19 -11.32 -28.28
CA ASN A 72 14.27 -12.18 -27.81
C ASN A 72 14.31 -12.22 -26.27
N LYS A 73 15.06 -13.17 -25.71
CA LYS A 73 15.13 -13.37 -24.27
C LYS A 73 15.61 -12.13 -23.51
N GLU A 74 16.60 -11.41 -24.04
CA GLU A 74 17.13 -10.19 -23.41
C GLU A 74 16.07 -9.07 -23.31
N GLN A 75 15.25 -8.90 -24.36
CA GLN A 75 14.14 -7.96 -24.36
C GLN A 75 13.05 -8.36 -23.37
N GLN A 76 12.69 -9.65 -23.32
CA GLN A 76 11.72 -10.17 -22.37
C GLN A 76 12.19 -9.96 -20.92
N ASP A 77 13.45 -10.30 -20.61
CA ASP A 77 14.04 -10.14 -19.28
C ASP A 77 14.04 -8.67 -18.87
N ARG A 78 14.45 -7.76 -19.77
CA ARG A 78 14.42 -6.31 -19.52
C ARG A 78 13.02 -5.80 -19.20
N PHE A 79 12.00 -6.20 -19.96
CA PHE A 79 10.62 -5.81 -19.67
C PHE A 79 10.12 -6.38 -18.34
N ARG A 80 10.46 -7.62 -17.99
CA ARG A 80 10.10 -8.22 -16.70
C ARG A 80 10.76 -7.50 -15.52
N ASP A 81 12.02 -7.11 -15.67
CA ASP A 81 12.73 -6.34 -14.66
C ASP A 81 12.08 -4.96 -14.46
N GLU A 82 11.75 -4.26 -15.55
CA GLU A 82 11.06 -2.97 -15.47
C GLU A 82 9.66 -3.08 -14.84
N GLU A 83 8.85 -4.08 -15.23
CA GLU A 83 7.55 -4.37 -14.61
C GLU A 83 7.70 -4.58 -13.10
N THR A 84 8.68 -5.39 -12.70
CA THR A 84 8.96 -5.71 -11.30
C THR A 84 9.33 -4.47 -10.50
N GLN A 85 10.22 -3.61 -11.02
CA GLN A 85 10.64 -2.39 -10.34
C GLN A 85 9.48 -1.38 -10.20
N ARG A 86 8.67 -1.23 -11.25
CA ARG A 86 7.51 -0.34 -11.24
C ARG A 86 6.46 -0.78 -10.22
N ILE A 87 6.17 -2.09 -10.14
CA ILE A 87 5.22 -2.60 -9.15
C ILE A 87 5.71 -2.33 -7.73
N LYS A 88 7.00 -2.50 -7.42
CA LYS A 88 7.55 -2.16 -6.10
C LYS A 88 7.34 -0.67 -5.76
N ILE A 89 7.60 0.22 -6.71
CA ILE A 89 7.40 1.67 -6.54
C ILE A 89 5.92 1.98 -6.29
N SER A 90 5.03 1.44 -7.11
CA SER A 90 3.58 1.65 -7.02
C SER A 90 3.02 1.09 -5.70
N MET A 91 3.45 -0.10 -5.29
CA MET A 91 3.06 -0.68 -3.99
C MET A 91 3.58 0.15 -2.82
N LYS A 92 4.85 0.55 -2.82
CA LYS A 92 5.42 1.40 -1.78
C LYS A 92 4.64 2.70 -1.62
N SER A 93 4.35 3.39 -2.72
CA SER A 93 3.61 4.65 -2.68
C SER A 93 2.20 4.49 -2.12
N LEU A 94 1.51 3.40 -2.50
CA LEU A 94 0.19 3.10 -1.95
C LEU A 94 0.25 2.74 -0.47
N LEU A 95 1.20 1.93 -0.04
CA LEU A 95 1.37 1.54 1.36
C LEU A 95 1.71 2.74 2.26
N GLU A 96 2.59 3.64 1.81
CA GLU A 96 2.84 4.92 2.50
C GLU A 96 1.56 5.75 2.63
N THR A 97 0.75 5.79 1.57
CA THR A 97 -0.55 6.48 1.59
C THR A 97 -1.53 5.82 2.56
N MET A 98 -1.62 4.49 2.55
CA MET A 98 -2.44 3.69 3.47
C MET A 98 -2.04 3.94 4.93
N HIS A 99 -0.73 4.05 5.19
CA HIS A 99 -0.21 4.38 6.51
C HIS A 99 -0.62 5.79 6.95
N ILE A 100 -0.48 6.80 6.09
CA ILE A 100 -0.84 8.19 6.39
C ILE A 100 -2.35 8.32 6.72
N VAL A 101 -3.20 7.62 5.95
CA VAL A 101 -4.66 7.64 6.18
C VAL A 101 -5.12 6.57 7.17
N GLN A 102 -4.19 5.96 7.92
CA GLN A 102 -4.45 5.02 9.02
C GLN A 102 -5.38 3.86 8.64
N VAL A 103 -5.15 3.25 7.48
CA VAL A 103 -5.87 2.03 7.08
C VAL A 103 -5.58 0.91 8.09
N SER A 104 -6.59 0.10 8.41
CA SER A 104 -6.39 -1.05 9.31
C SER A 104 -5.43 -2.09 8.74
N ASP A 105 -4.65 -2.71 9.62
CA ASP A 105 -3.73 -3.82 9.29
C ASP A 105 -4.41 -4.94 8.51
N ARG A 106 -5.70 -5.22 8.82
CA ARG A 106 -6.49 -6.23 8.12
C ARG A 106 -6.64 -5.88 6.64
N THR A 107 -6.96 -4.63 6.33
CA THR A 107 -7.13 -4.16 4.95
C THR A 107 -5.79 -4.12 4.23
N ILE A 108 -4.72 -3.67 4.89
CA ILE A 108 -3.36 -3.67 4.32
C ILE A 108 -2.92 -5.09 3.95
N LYS A 109 -3.06 -6.05 4.88
CA LYS A 109 -2.70 -7.46 4.62
C LYS A 109 -3.46 -8.05 3.44
N LYS A 110 -4.77 -7.79 3.34
CA LYS A 110 -5.56 -8.26 2.21
C LYS A 110 -5.15 -7.60 0.89
N PHE A 111 -4.85 -6.30 0.89
CA PHE A 111 -4.36 -5.59 -0.28
C PHE A 111 -3.03 -6.16 -0.79
N VAL A 112 -2.08 -6.42 0.12
CA VAL A 112 -0.78 -7.03 -0.23
C VAL A 112 -0.99 -8.43 -0.79
N GLY A 113 -1.79 -9.26 -0.13
CA GLY A 113 -2.11 -10.62 -0.60
C GLY A 113 -2.78 -10.62 -1.98
N TYR A 114 -3.74 -9.72 -2.21
CA TYR A 114 -4.36 -9.55 -3.53
C TYR A 114 -3.33 -9.13 -4.58
N SER A 115 -2.52 -8.12 -4.29
CA SER A 115 -1.49 -7.60 -5.21
C SER A 115 -0.50 -8.68 -5.61
N LEU A 116 -0.03 -9.49 -4.65
CA LEU A 116 0.87 -10.61 -4.90
C LEU A 116 0.22 -11.74 -5.71
N SER A 117 -1.10 -11.93 -5.59
CA SER A 117 -1.83 -12.96 -6.35
C SER A 117 -2.03 -12.61 -7.83
N GLN A 118 -2.04 -11.32 -8.18
CA GLN A 118 -2.29 -10.84 -9.55
C GLN A 118 -1.07 -11.01 -10.48
N PHE A 119 0.12 -11.19 -9.91
CA PHE A 119 1.34 -11.30 -10.69
C PHE A 119 2.02 -12.65 -10.44
N ARG A 120 2.56 -13.23 -11.52
CA ARG A 120 3.48 -14.36 -11.41
C ARG A 120 4.85 -13.82 -11.00
N PHE A 121 4.97 -13.44 -9.73
CA PHE A 121 6.26 -13.13 -9.13
C PHE A 121 6.96 -14.39 -8.68
N ASP A 122 8.24 -14.49 -9.00
CA ASP A 122 9.15 -15.42 -8.34
C ASP A 122 9.22 -15.11 -6.84
N GLU A 123 9.46 -16.15 -6.04
CA GLU A 123 9.42 -16.10 -4.58
C GLU A 123 10.27 -14.97 -3.97
N LYS A 124 11.40 -14.64 -4.62
CA LYS A 124 12.27 -13.53 -4.20
C LYS A 124 11.56 -12.17 -4.26
N ILE A 125 10.81 -11.91 -5.33
CA ILE A 125 10.11 -10.64 -5.53
C ILE A 125 8.93 -10.53 -4.56
N ARG A 126 8.26 -11.65 -4.26
CA ARG A 126 7.20 -11.69 -3.25
C ARG A 126 7.72 -11.24 -1.88
N LYS A 127 8.86 -11.77 -1.45
CA LYS A 127 9.51 -11.40 -0.18
C LYS A 127 9.89 -9.92 -0.13
N GLU A 128 10.47 -9.37 -1.21
CA GLU A 128 10.80 -7.95 -1.27
C GLU A 128 9.54 -7.05 -1.16
N ILE A 129 8.43 -7.46 -1.77
CA ILE A 129 7.14 -6.74 -1.65
C ILE A 129 6.57 -6.85 -0.24
N GLU A 130 6.65 -8.02 0.38
CA GLU A 130 6.24 -8.22 1.78
C GLU A 130 7.08 -7.35 2.73
N GLU A 131 8.39 -7.28 2.54
CA GLU A 131 9.29 -6.40 3.30
C GLU A 131 8.93 -4.91 3.13
N ILE A 132 8.56 -4.49 1.92
CA ILE A 132 8.05 -3.13 1.67
C ILE A 132 6.76 -2.89 2.45
N ALA A 133 5.83 -3.85 2.48
CA ALA A 133 4.59 -3.74 3.25
C ALA A 133 4.83 -3.66 4.76
N LEU A 134 5.72 -4.51 5.29
CA LEU A 134 6.09 -4.53 6.70
C LEU A 134 6.72 -3.19 7.12
N SER A 135 7.66 -2.69 6.32
CA SER A 135 8.40 -1.45 6.62
C SER A 135 7.58 -0.17 6.43
N SER A 136 6.71 -0.11 5.42
CA SER A 136 5.99 1.14 5.07
C SER A 136 4.78 1.40 5.97
N CYS A 137 4.19 0.37 6.55
CA CYS A 137 3.00 0.50 7.40
C CYS A 137 3.24 0.12 8.86
N ASN A 138 4.48 -0.21 9.27
CA ASN A 138 4.78 -0.86 10.56
C ASN A 138 3.80 -2.00 10.83
N ILE A 139 3.51 -2.84 9.81
CA ILE A 139 2.63 -4.00 10.01
C ILE A 139 3.38 -4.90 10.98
N ILE A 140 3.04 -4.82 12.25
CA ILE A 140 3.64 -5.68 13.23
C ILE A 140 3.12 -7.07 12.87
N THR A 141 4.03 -7.95 12.43
CA THR A 141 3.80 -9.40 12.53
C THR A 141 3.85 -9.75 14.01
N GLU A 142 2.90 -9.22 14.78
CA GLU A 142 2.66 -9.72 16.12
C GLU A 142 2.19 -11.15 15.94
N SER A 143 2.98 -12.11 16.46
CA SER A 143 2.45 -13.43 16.72
C SER A 143 1.15 -13.24 17.52
N ILE A 144 0.15 -14.08 17.25
CA ILE A 144 -1.16 -13.97 17.90
C ILE A 144 -1.04 -13.97 19.44
N GLU A 145 0.06 -14.49 20.00
CA GLU A 145 0.39 -14.45 21.42
C GLU A 145 0.76 -13.05 21.93
N SER A 146 1.56 -12.26 21.22
CA SER A 146 2.02 -10.95 21.72
C SER A 146 0.90 -9.91 21.80
N ASN A 147 -0.07 -10.01 20.88
CA ASN A 147 -1.25 -9.14 20.87
C ASN A 147 -2.15 -9.38 22.08
N LYS A 148 -2.28 -10.66 22.50
CA LYS A 148 -3.05 -11.02 23.70
C LYS A 148 -2.37 -10.51 24.97
N GLU A 149 -1.05 -10.68 25.08
CA GLU A 149 -0.29 -10.18 26.23
C GLU A 149 -0.29 -8.66 26.31
N ARG A 150 -0.15 -7.96 25.18
CA ARG A 150 -0.23 -6.50 25.12
C ARG A 150 -1.62 -5.96 25.44
N ALA A 151 -2.67 -6.62 24.94
CA ALA A 151 -4.05 -6.28 25.27
C ALA A 151 -4.37 -6.55 26.75
N LEU A 152 -3.88 -7.67 27.31
CA LEU A 152 -4.00 -7.97 28.75
C LEU A 152 -3.21 -6.98 29.61
N SER A 153 -2.04 -6.53 29.15
CA SER A 153 -1.25 -5.49 29.84
C SER A 153 -2.01 -4.17 29.88
N LYS A 154 -2.56 -3.72 28.75
CA LYS A 154 -3.38 -2.49 28.69
C LYS A 154 -4.66 -2.60 29.50
N MET A 155 -5.32 -3.76 29.49
CA MET A 155 -6.50 -4.00 30.35
C MET A 155 -6.13 -3.97 31.84
N ARG A 156 -4.97 -4.52 32.23
CA ARG A 156 -4.46 -4.42 33.61
C ARG A 156 -4.11 -2.99 33.99
N GLU A 157 -3.48 -2.23 33.11
CA GLU A 157 -3.20 -0.80 33.36
C GLU A 157 -4.49 -0.01 33.56
N LEU A 158 -5.51 -0.22 32.71
CA LEU A 158 -6.82 0.40 32.86
C LEU A 158 -7.54 -0.05 34.13
N TYR A 159 -7.49 -1.35 34.45
CA TYR A 159 -8.06 -1.88 35.69
C TYR A 159 -7.37 -1.26 36.92
N ASN A 160 -6.04 -1.19 36.94
CA ASN A 160 -5.29 -0.58 38.03
C ASN A 160 -5.57 0.92 38.13
N ALA A 161 -5.67 1.64 37.01
CA ALA A 161 -5.99 3.06 37.00
C ALA A 161 -7.40 3.37 37.51
N VAL A 162 -8.35 2.42 37.38
CA VAL A 162 -9.75 2.60 37.79
C VAL A 162 -10.02 2.04 39.19
N TYR A 163 -9.37 0.95 39.59
CA TYR A 163 -9.67 0.20 40.81
C TYR A 163 -8.53 0.18 41.84
N LEU A 164 -7.33 0.63 41.47
CA LEU A 164 -6.19 0.83 42.37
C LEU A 164 -5.80 2.31 42.38
N THR A 165 -6.76 3.20 42.60
CA THR A 165 -6.45 4.50 43.20
C THR A 165 -6.17 4.27 44.69
N GLU A 166 -4.94 4.57 45.09
CA GLU A 166 -4.30 4.38 46.41
C GLU A 166 -5.24 4.51 47.63
N GLU A 167 -5.11 3.56 48.57
CA GLU A 167 -5.03 3.90 50.00
C GLU A 167 -3.61 4.39 50.32
#